data_AF-A0AAU7A7F2-F1
#
_entry.id   AF-A0AAU7A7F2-F1
#
_cell.length_a   1.000
_cell.length_b   1.000
_cell.length_c   1.000
_cell.angle_alpha   90.00
_cell.angle_beta   90.00
_cell.angle_gamma   90.00
#
_symmetry.space_group_name_H-M   'P 1'
#
loop_
_entity.id
_entity.type
_entity.pdbx_description
1 polymer ?
#
loop_
_entity_poly.entity_id
_entity_poly.type
_entity_poly.pdbx_seq_one_letter_code
_entity_poly.pdbx_strand_id
1 'polypeptide(L)' 'MSRAINLNQFRKAKQAAQKKNEAAENAVKFGRTKVQKKADQNAQNRLDAHLEGHKIDR' A
#
# COMPACT_ATOMS: atom_id res chain seq x y z
N MET A 1 21.32 19.65 32.88
CA MET A 1 19.86 19.57 32.70
C MET A 1 19.56 18.51 31.65
N SER A 2 19.05 17.34 32.03
CA SER A 2 18.67 16.28 31.10
C SER A 2 17.27 16.57 30.53
N ARG A 3 17.18 16.78 29.21
CA ARG A 3 15.90 16.88 28.50
C ARG A 3 15.28 15.49 28.46
N ALA A 4 14.06 15.33 28.96
CA ALA A 4 13.34 14.07 28.84
C ALA A 4 13.04 13.81 27.35
N ILE A 5 13.64 12.75 26.78
CA ILE A 5 13.44 12.37 25.38
C ILE A 5 12.22 11.47 25.28
N ASN A 6 11.26 11.84 24.42
CA ASN A 6 10.08 11.03 24.19
C ASN A 6 10.41 9.81 23.31
N LEU A 7 10.64 8.67 23.95
CA LEU A 7 10.98 7.41 23.30
C LEU A 7 9.87 6.88 22.36
N ASN A 8 8.61 7.27 22.59
CA ASN A 8 7.50 6.87 21.71
C ASN A 8 7.59 7.56 20.36
N GLN A 9 7.97 8.85 20.33
CA GLN A 9 8.17 9.58 19.07
C GLN A 9 9.34 8.98 18.29
N PHE A 10 10.44 8.66 18.97
CA PHE A 10 11.59 8.00 18.34
C PHE A 10 11.22 6.63 17.73
N ARG A 11 10.47 5.81 18.46
CA ARG A 11 9.99 4.51 17.96
C ARG A 11 9.11 4.67 16.71
N LYS A 12 8.18 5.63 16.74
CA LYS A 12 7.30 5.94 15.60
C LYS A 12 8.11 6.40 14.38
N ALA A 13 9.09 7.29 14.58
CA ALA A 13 9.96 7.76 13.52
C ALA A 13 10.77 6.61 12.90
N LYS A 14 11.35 5.73 13.72
CA LYS A 14 12.08 4.53 13.26
C LYS A 14 11.18 3.61 12.44
N GLN A 15 9.98 3.30 12.91
CA GLN A 15 9.02 2.48 12.19
C GLN A 15 8.59 3.10 10.85
N ALA A 16 8.40 4.43 10.82
CA ALA A 16 8.07 5.12 9.58
C ALA A 16 9.21 5.05 8.55
N ALA A 17 10.47 5.17 8.99
CA ALA A 17 11.63 5.02 8.13
C ALA A 17 11.76 3.58 7.59
N GLN A 18 11.59 2.57 8.45
CA GLN A 18 11.61 1.15 8.04
C GLN A 18 10.55 0.85 6.97
N LYS A 19 9.31 1.32 7.17
CA LYS A 19 8.22 1.15 6.19
C LYS A 19 8.53 1.80 4.83
N LYS A 20 9.25 2.91 4.81
CA LYS A 20 9.69 3.55 3.55
C LYS A 20 10.73 2.71 2.82
N ASN A 21 11.71 2.16 3.56
CA ASN A 21 12.74 1.29 2.98
C ASN A 21 12.12 0.01 2.42
N GLU A 22 11.24 -0.64 3.19
CA GLU A 22 10.49 -1.81 2.73
C GLU A 22 9.66 -1.51 1.48
N ALA A 23 9.05 -0.31 1.38
CA ALA A 23 8.31 0.08 0.19
C ALA A 23 9.21 0.22 -1.05
N ALA A 24 10.40 0.80 -0.89
CA ALA A 24 11.40 0.92 -1.95
C ALA A 24 11.92 -0.47 -2.38
N GLU A 25 12.26 -1.32 -1.41
CA GLU A 25 12.67 -2.70 -1.69
C GLU A 25 11.59 -3.50 -2.42
N ASN A 26 10.33 -3.36 -2.02
CA ASN A 26 9.23 -4.04 -2.69
C ASN A 26 9.01 -3.51 -4.12
N ALA A 27 9.23 -2.21 -4.37
CA ALA A 27 9.18 -1.64 -5.70
C ALA A 27 10.26 -2.24 -6.61
N VAL A 28 11.48 -2.45 -6.10
CA VAL A 28 12.56 -3.11 -6.83
C VAL A 28 12.29 -4.60 -7.01
N LYS A 29 11.90 -5.31 -5.95
CA LYS A 29 11.71 -6.78 -5.95
C LYS A 29 10.55 -7.24 -6.82
N PHE A 30 9.43 -6.52 -6.80
CA PHE A 30 8.19 -6.96 -7.44
C PHE A 30 7.79 -6.08 -8.64
N GLY A 31 8.52 -5.01 -8.93
CA GLY A 31 8.27 -4.10 -10.05
C GLY A 31 6.98 -3.27 -9.93
N ARG A 32 6.12 -3.54 -8.94
CA ARG A 32 4.86 -2.80 -8.72
C ARG A 32 4.76 -2.28 -7.30
N THR A 33 4.42 -1.00 -7.18
CA THR A 33 4.13 -0.35 -5.90
C THR A 33 2.72 -0.71 -5.40
N LYS A 34 2.46 -0.48 -4.10
CA LYS A 34 1.11 -0.67 -3.53
C LYS A 34 0.03 0.16 -4.24
N VAL A 35 0.40 1.36 -4.70
CA VAL A 35 -0.52 2.25 -5.44
C VAL A 35 -0.89 1.66 -6.78
N GLN A 36 0.10 1.16 -7.53
CA GLN A 36 -0.13 0.48 -8.82
C GLN A 36 -0.98 -0.77 -8.65
N LYS A 37 -0.67 -1.62 -7.66
CA LYS A 37 -1.52 -2.81 -7.37
C LYS A 37 -2.97 -2.43 -7.07
N LYS A 38 -3.21 -1.35 -6.33
CA LYS A 38 -4.57 -0.89 -6.02
C LYS A 38 -5.28 -0.34 -7.26
N ALA A 39 -4.56 0.38 -8.12
CA ALA A 39 -5.11 0.87 -9.39
C ALA A 39 -5.49 -0.30 -10.31
N ASP A 40 -4.62 -1.30 -10.45
CA ASP A 40 -4.87 -2.52 -11.23
C ASP A 40 -6.10 -3.27 -10.68
N GLN A 41 -6.18 -3.47 -9.37
CA GLN A 41 -7.31 -4.15 -8.74
C GLN A 41 -8.62 -3.39 -8.96
N ASN A 42 -8.60 -2.06 -8.84
CA ASN A 42 -9.78 -1.25 -9.09
C ASN A 42 -10.21 -1.30 -10.57
N ALA A 43 -9.26 -1.36 -11.49
CA ALA A 43 -9.55 -1.51 -12.92
C ALA A 43 -10.18 -2.88 -13.19
N GLN A 44 -9.63 -3.96 -12.62
CA GLN A 44 -10.21 -5.31 -12.71
C GLN A 44 -11.61 -5.36 -12.14
N ASN A 45 -11.82 -4.84 -10.93
CA ASN A 45 -13.15 -4.83 -10.31
C ASN A 45 -14.19 -4.07 -11.15
N ARG A 46 -13.79 -3.01 -11.85
CA ARG A 46 -14.69 -2.29 -12.78
C ARG A 46 -15.04 -3.15 -13.98
N LEU A 47 -14.05 -3.80 -14.59
CA LEU A 47 -14.29 -4.71 -15.71
C LEU A 47 -15.21 -5.85 -15.28
N ASP A 48 -14.96 -6.46 -14.13
CA ASP A 48 -15.80 -7.51 -13.57
C ASP A 48 -17.23 -7.00 -13.33
N ALA A 49 -17.40 -5.83 -12.70
CA ALA A 49 -18.72 -5.23 -12.51
C ALA A 49 -19.45 -4.94 -13.82
N HIS A 50 -18.72 -4.50 -14.86
CA HIS A 50 -19.30 -4.34 -16.20
C HIS A 50 -19.76 -5.68 -16.78
N LEU A 51 -18.97 -6.74 -16.64
CA LEU A 51 -19.33 -8.07 -17.11
C LEU A 51 -20.53 -8.64 -16.35
N GLU A 52 -20.57 -8.51 -15.03
CA GLU A 52 -21.71 -8.94 -14.20
C GLU A 52 -22.99 -8.17 -14.57
N GLY A 53 -22.91 -6.86 -14.83
CA GLY A 53 -24.08 -6.08 -15.27
C GLY A 53 -24.63 -6.50 -16.64
N HIS A 54 -23.83 -7.18 -17.47
CA HIS A 54 -24.23 -7.72 -18.77
C HIS A 54 -24.56 -9.21 -18.73
N LYS A 55 -24.39 -9.89 -17.58
CA LYS A 55 -24.84 -11.27 -17.45
C LYS A 55 -26.37 -11.29 -17.40
N ILE A 56 -26.94 -12.01 -18.36
CA ILE A 56 -28.33 -12.43 -18.31
C ILE A 56 -28.34 -13.71 -17.49
N ASP A 57 -28.74 -13.61 -16.21
CA ASP A 57 -29.05 -14.79 -15.40
C ASP A 57 -30.20 -15.53 -16.08
N ARG A 58 -29.90 -16.69 -16.67
CA ARG A 58 -30.87 -17.60 -17.28
C ARG A 58 -30.84 -18.92 -16.55
#